data_AF-A0A367ZA05-F1
#
_entry.id   AF-A0A367ZA05-F1
#
_cell.length_a   1.000
_cell.length_b   1.000
_cell.length_c   1.000
_cell.angle_alpha   90.00
_cell.angle_beta   90.00
_cell.angle_gamma   90.00
#
_symmetry.space_group_name_H-M   'P 1'
#
loop_
_entity.id
_entity.type
_entity.pdbx_description
1 polymer ?
#
loop_
_entity_poly.entity_id
_entity_poly.type
_entity_poly.pdbx_seq_one_letter_code
_entity_poly.pdbx_strand_id
1 'polypeptide(L)'
;MKTIYQKTLGLTPSVQIEKVGGSLQIKGWMRSEIFISSDDEHSELVEKEDGILLRTATDCVLRVPRAARLQIGQVNGNLRLKYLDSDLRIEQVGGSLVCRSIANLSLGAVNGSLMVKDVLGSINCQSVGGSVIARHVGGEIVFGQVGGNLDGRNLSASLQATVGGFARVEWNVFNGREVTLKAGGAIHCEVSDALQPRLSLVSGARDIHLIQAGEKKHLTETTHQTTIGEGLYPFDLQAGGKIVFIVRQAILEEEEDLDAIFNEEVNQISERVRRQFQTQLDAFQEQMDRFAEQMGRLGAAAAVPVEPPEPPPFAARDPGARLQEKMRRAQERMEQKLAEAQRRSEQRAKLSFIEKFGFGRKREPTDEKTGSEAIYEERLFILKMLEQKKISVAEAEKLLAALEGDA
;
A
#
# COMPACT_ATOMS: atom_id res chain seq x y z
N MET A 1 13.57 -20.16 22.37
CA MET A 1 13.18 -20.70 21.04
C MET A 1 14.38 -21.23 20.30
N LYS A 2 14.43 -22.54 20.08
CA LYS A 2 15.41 -23.21 19.22
C LYS A 2 14.86 -23.32 17.80
N THR A 3 15.73 -23.30 16.80
CA THR A 3 15.32 -23.58 15.42
C THR A 3 15.12 -25.07 15.25
N ILE A 4 13.89 -25.49 14.93
CA ILE A 4 13.53 -26.90 14.71
C ILE A 4 13.50 -27.25 13.23
N TYR A 5 13.41 -26.24 12.35
CA TYR A 5 13.33 -26.46 10.90
C TYR A 5 13.93 -25.31 10.11
N GLN A 6 14.72 -25.66 9.09
CA GLN A 6 15.22 -24.73 8.10
C GLN A 6 15.40 -25.46 6.77
N LYS A 7 14.58 -25.12 5.76
CA LYS A 7 14.70 -25.70 4.42
C LYS A 7 14.20 -24.75 3.34
N THR A 8 14.74 -24.89 2.13
CA THR A 8 14.25 -24.19 0.94
C THR A 8 13.12 -25.00 0.32
N LEU A 9 11.91 -24.43 0.22
CA LEU A 9 10.72 -25.07 -0.37
C LEU A 9 10.12 -24.22 -1.50
N GLY A 10 10.89 -23.30 -2.08
CA GLY A 10 10.45 -22.41 -3.15
C GLY A 10 9.75 -21.14 -2.63
N LEU A 11 9.14 -20.38 -3.54
CA LEU A 11 8.52 -19.07 -3.23
C LEU A 11 7.05 -19.18 -2.80
N THR A 12 6.38 -20.28 -3.11
CA THR A 12 4.95 -20.50 -2.85
C THR A 12 4.67 -21.83 -2.12
N PRO A 13 5.38 -22.14 -1.02
CA PRO A 13 5.16 -23.39 -0.31
C PRO A 13 3.79 -23.42 0.35
N SER A 14 3.23 -24.62 0.53
CA SER A 14 2.03 -24.83 1.33
C SER A 14 2.40 -25.06 2.79
N VAL A 15 1.90 -24.22 3.69
CA VAL A 15 2.17 -24.31 5.13
C VAL A 15 0.86 -24.54 5.85
N GLN A 16 0.68 -25.77 6.35
CA GLN A 16 -0.49 -26.18 7.11
C GLN A 16 -0.11 -26.32 8.59
N ILE A 17 -0.79 -25.57 9.45
CA ILE A 17 -0.58 -25.59 10.90
C ILE A 17 -1.85 -26.13 11.52
N GLU A 18 -1.85 -27.36 11.99
CA GLU A 18 -3.07 -27.99 12.52
C GLU A 18 -3.43 -27.43 13.90
N LYS A 19 -2.45 -27.39 14.80
CA LYS A 19 -2.65 -26.94 16.17
C LYS A 19 -1.39 -26.32 16.76
N VAL A 20 -1.57 -25.18 17.42
CA VAL A 20 -0.57 -24.52 18.26
C VAL A 20 -1.15 -24.34 19.67
N GLY A 21 -0.54 -24.98 20.66
CA GLY A 21 -0.97 -24.89 22.05
C GLY A 21 -0.66 -23.55 22.72
N GLY A 22 0.32 -22.80 22.18
CA GLY A 22 0.67 -21.45 22.61
C GLY A 22 0.31 -20.35 21.60
N SER A 23 1.13 -19.30 21.57
CA SER A 23 1.06 -18.19 20.63
C SER A 23 1.86 -18.46 19.36
N LEU A 24 1.38 -17.95 18.22
CA LEU A 24 1.98 -18.15 16.91
C LEU A 24 2.32 -16.82 16.26
N GLN A 25 3.56 -16.68 15.80
CA GLN A 25 3.99 -15.52 15.02
C GLN A 25 4.50 -15.97 13.65
N ILE A 26 3.91 -15.46 12.57
CA ILE A 26 4.35 -15.73 11.21
C ILE A 26 4.73 -14.41 10.54
N LYS A 27 5.93 -14.36 9.97
CA LYS A 27 6.43 -13.22 9.21
C LYS A 27 6.87 -13.67 7.82
N GLY A 28 6.26 -13.08 6.79
CA GLY A 28 6.71 -13.26 5.42
C GLY A 28 8.00 -12.51 5.10
N TRP A 29 8.79 -13.06 4.18
CA TRP A 29 10.03 -12.46 3.69
C TRP A 29 10.33 -12.80 2.22
N MET A 30 11.34 -12.14 1.66
CA MET A 30 11.75 -12.28 0.25
C MET A 30 12.74 -13.43 0.01
N ARG A 31 12.67 -14.50 0.81
CA ARG A 31 13.51 -15.70 0.66
C ARG A 31 12.62 -16.90 0.40
N SER A 32 13.15 -17.89 -0.31
CA SER A 32 12.49 -19.19 -0.59
C SER A 32 12.63 -20.21 0.55
N GLU A 33 13.24 -19.79 1.65
CA GLU A 33 13.46 -20.60 2.84
C GLU A 33 12.31 -20.47 3.82
N ILE A 34 11.98 -21.57 4.49
CA ILE A 34 11.11 -21.59 5.66
C ILE A 34 11.97 -21.81 6.89
N PHE A 35 11.74 -21.02 7.93
CA PHE A 35 12.35 -21.19 9.24
C PHE A 35 11.27 -21.34 10.27
N ILE A 36 11.41 -22.33 11.13
CA ILE A 36 10.50 -22.58 12.23
C ILE A 36 11.31 -22.66 13.51
N SER A 37 10.91 -21.87 14.50
CA SER A 37 11.49 -21.87 15.83
C SER A 37 10.40 -22.16 16.85
N SER A 38 10.66 -23.14 17.72
CA SER A 38 9.80 -23.50 18.84
C SER A 38 10.67 -23.96 20.01
N ASP A 39 10.13 -23.92 21.22
CA ASP A 39 10.74 -24.51 22.41
C ASP A 39 10.17 -25.91 22.72
N ASP A 40 9.33 -26.44 21.83
CA ASP A 40 8.70 -27.74 21.98
C ASP A 40 9.58 -28.89 21.48
N GLU A 41 10.04 -29.73 22.41
CA GLU A 41 10.78 -30.96 22.11
C GLU A 41 9.89 -32.05 21.48
N HIS A 42 8.56 -31.90 21.57
CA HIS A 42 7.57 -32.83 21.02
C HIS A 42 6.81 -32.24 19.82
N SER A 43 7.40 -31.26 19.13
CA SER A 43 6.80 -30.71 17.91
C SER A 43 6.78 -31.76 16.79
N GLU A 44 5.60 -31.98 16.21
CA GLU A 44 5.42 -32.86 15.06
C GLU A 44 5.48 -32.03 13.78
N LEU A 45 6.51 -32.27 12.97
CA LEU A 45 6.69 -31.65 11.67
C LEU A 45 6.77 -32.73 10.60
N VAL A 46 5.83 -32.69 9.66
CA VAL A 46 5.79 -33.60 8.51
C VAL A 46 6.00 -32.80 7.24
N GLU A 47 7.08 -33.09 6.51
CA GLU A 47 7.27 -32.57 5.16
C GLU A 47 6.33 -33.31 4.20
N LYS A 48 5.61 -32.55 3.37
CA LYS A 48 4.83 -33.05 2.24
C LYS A 48 5.54 -32.62 0.95
N GLU A 49 5.17 -33.19 -0.20
CA GLU A 49 5.82 -32.88 -1.50
C GLU A 49 5.88 -31.37 -1.79
N ASP A 50 4.80 -30.62 -1.47
CA ASP A 50 4.69 -29.18 -1.76
C ASP A 50 4.67 -28.29 -0.50
N GLY A 51 5.10 -28.80 0.66
CA GLY A 51 4.88 -28.05 1.90
C GLY A 51 5.23 -28.72 3.21
N ILE A 52 4.68 -28.16 4.29
CA ILE A 52 4.88 -28.63 5.65
C ILE A 52 3.54 -28.72 6.40
N LEU A 53 3.45 -29.72 7.25
CA LEU A 53 2.44 -29.85 8.29
C LEU A 53 3.12 -29.63 9.64
N LEU A 54 2.58 -28.73 10.46
CA LEU A 54 3.13 -28.42 11.78
C LEU A 54 2.07 -28.58 12.88
N ARG A 55 2.45 -29.28 13.94
CA ARG A 55 1.72 -29.35 15.21
C ARG A 55 2.71 -29.11 16.36
N THR A 56 2.34 -28.23 17.28
CA THR A 56 3.16 -27.94 18.46
C THR A 56 2.30 -27.61 19.67
N ALA A 57 2.77 -28.01 20.85
CA ALA A 57 2.13 -27.75 22.12
C ALA A 57 2.47 -26.36 22.69
N THR A 58 3.53 -25.70 22.22
CA THR A 58 4.01 -24.43 22.79
C THR A 58 3.95 -23.29 21.76
N ASP A 59 4.59 -22.16 22.10
CA ASP A 59 4.72 -21.02 21.21
C ASP A 59 5.57 -21.37 19.98
N CYS A 60 5.27 -20.71 18.85
CA CYS A 60 5.97 -20.96 17.60
C CYS A 60 6.19 -19.68 16.80
N VAL A 61 7.36 -19.55 16.19
CA VAL A 61 7.72 -18.45 15.30
C VAL A 61 8.13 -19.01 13.95
N LEU A 62 7.44 -18.58 12.90
CA LEU A 62 7.70 -18.96 11.53
C LEU A 62 8.15 -17.77 10.71
N ARG A 63 9.15 -18.00 9.85
CA ARG A 63 9.44 -17.13 8.72
C ARG A 63 9.22 -17.91 7.45
N VAL A 64 8.38 -17.38 6.57
CA VAL A 64 7.94 -18.05 5.34
C VAL A 64 8.09 -17.10 4.16
N PRO A 65 8.21 -17.59 2.92
CA PRO A 65 8.08 -16.76 1.72
C PRO A 65 6.79 -15.94 1.76
N ARG A 66 6.79 -14.69 1.28
CA ARG A 66 5.58 -13.84 1.30
C ARG A 66 4.40 -14.46 0.56
N ALA A 67 4.65 -15.21 -0.51
CA ALA A 67 3.63 -15.86 -1.32
C ALA A 67 3.31 -17.31 -0.85
N ALA A 68 3.71 -17.68 0.37
CA ALA A 68 3.35 -18.97 0.95
C ALA A 68 1.84 -19.08 1.22
N ARG A 69 1.23 -20.21 0.86
CA ARG A 69 -0.18 -20.49 1.15
C ARG A 69 -0.29 -20.99 2.59
N LEU A 70 -1.06 -20.30 3.42
CA LEU A 70 -1.15 -20.58 4.85
C LEU A 70 -2.55 -21.04 5.23
N GLN A 71 -2.61 -22.22 5.83
CA GLN A 71 -3.81 -22.77 6.46
C GLN A 71 -3.52 -23.04 7.92
N ILE A 72 -4.24 -22.37 8.81
CA ILE A 72 -4.07 -22.48 10.25
C ILE A 72 -5.38 -23.01 10.83
N GLY A 73 -5.34 -24.17 11.46
CA GLY A 73 -6.48 -24.75 12.17
C GLY A 73 -6.72 -23.99 13.48
N GLN A 74 -6.10 -24.47 14.56
CA GLN A 74 -6.32 -23.92 15.90
C GLN A 74 -5.04 -23.30 16.50
N VAL A 75 -5.15 -22.07 17.00
CA VAL A 75 -4.13 -21.43 17.84
C VAL A 75 -4.76 -21.11 19.18
N ASN A 76 -4.29 -21.71 20.27
CA ASN A 76 -4.86 -21.48 21.60
C ASN A 76 -4.50 -20.11 22.18
N GLY A 77 -3.31 -19.59 21.85
CA GLY A 77 -2.83 -18.28 22.29
C GLY A 77 -3.11 -17.15 21.30
N ASN A 78 -2.20 -16.18 21.24
CA ASN A 78 -2.29 -15.04 20.32
C ASN A 78 -1.68 -15.38 18.96
N LEU A 79 -2.23 -14.79 17.90
CA LEU A 79 -1.73 -14.96 16.55
C LEU A 79 -1.26 -13.61 15.98
N ARG A 80 -0.05 -13.58 15.44
CA ARG A 80 0.53 -12.40 14.79
C ARG A 80 1.02 -12.74 13.39
N LEU A 81 0.44 -12.08 12.39
CA LEU A 81 0.72 -12.31 10.97
C LEU A 81 1.23 -11.03 10.32
N LYS A 82 2.35 -11.10 9.58
CA LYS A 82 2.93 -9.94 8.90
C LYS A 82 3.47 -10.29 7.51
N TYR A 83 3.22 -9.43 6.53
CA TYR A 83 3.82 -9.48 5.18
C TYR A 83 3.49 -10.77 4.41
N LEU A 84 2.21 -11.09 4.26
CA LEU A 84 1.76 -12.32 3.60
C LEU A 84 0.86 -11.96 2.42
N ASP A 85 1.33 -12.25 1.21
CA ASP A 85 0.72 -11.78 -0.04
C ASP A 85 -0.23 -12.82 -0.65
N SER A 86 -0.36 -13.99 -0.02
CA SER A 86 -1.29 -15.05 -0.42
C SER A 86 -2.51 -15.07 0.52
N ASP A 87 -3.57 -15.73 0.06
CA ASP A 87 -4.77 -16.00 0.85
C ASP A 87 -4.44 -16.74 2.14
N LEU A 88 -5.02 -16.25 3.24
CA LEU A 88 -4.84 -16.79 4.58
C LEU A 88 -6.15 -17.38 5.06
N ARG A 89 -6.13 -18.66 5.45
CA ARG A 89 -7.26 -19.32 6.09
C ARG A 89 -6.91 -19.68 7.53
N ILE A 90 -7.75 -19.24 8.46
CA ILE A 90 -7.58 -19.45 9.90
C ILE A 90 -8.91 -19.93 10.47
N GLU A 91 -8.95 -21.10 11.11
CA GLU A 91 -10.21 -21.62 11.65
C GLU A 91 -10.51 -21.01 13.02
N GLN A 92 -9.57 -21.08 13.97
CA GLN A 92 -9.80 -20.59 15.33
C GLN A 92 -8.55 -19.98 15.98
N VAL A 93 -8.74 -18.84 16.64
CA VAL A 93 -7.75 -18.20 17.52
C VAL A 93 -8.36 -18.03 18.91
N GLY A 94 -7.76 -18.67 19.92
CA GLY A 94 -8.19 -18.63 21.31
C GLY A 94 -7.84 -17.31 22.02
N GLY A 95 -6.81 -16.60 21.55
CA GLY A 95 -6.43 -15.27 22.01
C GLY A 95 -6.84 -14.16 21.03
N SER A 96 -5.97 -13.16 20.89
CA SER A 96 -6.15 -12.04 19.95
C SER A 96 -5.36 -12.27 18.65
N LEU A 97 -5.88 -11.72 17.55
CA LEU A 97 -5.26 -11.78 16.23
C LEU A 97 -4.78 -10.39 15.81
N VAL A 98 -3.51 -10.28 15.41
CA VAL A 98 -2.94 -9.07 14.82
C VAL A 98 -2.39 -9.40 13.43
N CYS A 99 -3.01 -8.83 12.40
CA CYS A 99 -2.58 -8.96 11.00
C CYS A 99 -2.08 -7.63 10.46
N ARG A 100 -0.96 -7.65 9.74
CA ARG A 100 -0.46 -6.47 9.03
C ARG A 100 0.07 -6.82 7.64
N SER A 101 -0.29 -6.02 6.63
CA SER A 101 0.19 -6.18 5.26
C SER A 101 -0.10 -7.58 4.74
N ILE A 102 -1.40 -7.87 4.60
CA ILE A 102 -1.89 -9.17 4.13
C ILE A 102 -2.79 -9.01 2.90
N ALA A 103 -2.92 -10.06 2.08
CA ALA A 103 -3.80 -10.06 0.91
C ALA A 103 -5.27 -10.29 1.30
N ASN A 104 -5.72 -11.55 1.36
CA ASN A 104 -7.07 -11.93 1.78
C ASN A 104 -7.04 -12.68 3.11
N LEU A 105 -8.05 -12.50 3.95
CA LEU A 105 -8.19 -13.17 5.24
C LEU A 105 -9.55 -13.84 5.38
N SER A 106 -9.55 -15.17 5.47
CA SER A 106 -10.70 -15.97 5.90
C SER A 106 -10.47 -16.46 7.32
N LEU A 107 -11.35 -16.10 8.23
CA LEU A 107 -11.26 -16.36 9.66
C LEU A 107 -12.57 -16.98 10.17
N GLY A 108 -12.49 -18.10 10.88
CA GLY A 108 -13.67 -18.64 11.58
C GLY A 108 -13.98 -17.80 12.82
N ALA A 109 -13.29 -18.08 13.92
CA ALA A 109 -13.52 -17.41 15.21
C ALA A 109 -12.24 -16.86 15.84
N VAL A 110 -12.34 -15.68 16.45
CA VAL A 110 -11.33 -15.10 17.35
C VAL A 110 -11.99 -14.85 18.69
N ASN A 111 -11.56 -15.55 19.74
CA ASN A 111 -12.14 -15.38 21.07
C ASN A 111 -11.75 -14.04 21.71
N GLY A 112 -10.58 -13.51 21.38
CA GLY A 112 -10.08 -12.20 21.82
C GLY A 112 -10.44 -11.05 20.87
N SER A 113 -9.52 -10.10 20.72
CA SER A 113 -9.68 -8.94 19.82
C SER A 113 -8.99 -9.16 18.47
N LEU A 114 -9.48 -8.48 17.43
CA LEU A 114 -8.93 -8.53 16.08
C LEU A 114 -8.38 -7.16 15.69
N MET A 115 -7.10 -7.09 15.35
CA MET A 115 -6.49 -5.91 14.75
C MET A 115 -5.98 -6.27 13.35
N VAL A 116 -6.53 -5.60 12.34
CA VAL A 116 -6.12 -5.75 10.94
C VAL A 116 -5.66 -4.41 10.41
N LYS A 117 -4.49 -4.40 9.77
CA LYS A 117 -3.90 -3.21 9.18
C LYS A 117 -3.33 -3.52 7.79
N ASP A 118 -3.55 -2.63 6.82
CA ASP A 118 -3.00 -2.73 5.47
C ASP A 118 -3.43 -4.07 4.81
N VAL A 119 -4.73 -4.26 4.63
CA VAL A 119 -5.27 -5.45 3.96
C VAL A 119 -5.67 -5.06 2.55
N LEU A 120 -5.04 -5.68 1.55
CA LEU A 120 -5.23 -5.31 0.15
C LEU A 120 -6.53 -5.88 -0.44
N GLY A 121 -6.92 -7.07 0.00
CA GLY A 121 -8.12 -7.78 -0.45
C GLY A 121 -9.18 -7.86 0.64
N SER A 122 -9.99 -8.90 0.58
CA SER A 122 -11.19 -9.06 1.42
C SER A 122 -10.88 -9.71 2.78
N ILE A 123 -11.71 -9.39 3.77
CA ILE A 123 -11.73 -9.99 5.09
C ILE A 123 -13.09 -10.62 5.33
N ASN A 124 -13.12 -11.92 5.60
CA ASN A 124 -14.30 -12.61 6.07
C ASN A 124 -14.00 -13.22 7.44
N CYS A 125 -14.74 -12.79 8.46
CA CYS A 125 -14.65 -13.32 9.80
C CYS A 125 -16.03 -13.60 10.37
N GLN A 126 -16.27 -14.84 10.81
CA GLN A 126 -17.59 -15.23 11.32
C GLN A 126 -17.87 -14.66 12.70
N SER A 127 -16.92 -14.75 13.63
CA SER A 127 -17.09 -14.21 14.98
C SER A 127 -15.81 -13.67 15.61
N VAL A 128 -15.96 -12.54 16.31
CA VAL A 128 -14.93 -11.94 17.16
C VAL A 128 -15.54 -11.72 18.54
N GLY A 129 -14.99 -12.35 19.57
CA GLY A 129 -15.49 -12.22 20.95
C GLY A 129 -15.21 -10.84 21.56
N GLY A 130 -14.09 -10.23 21.20
CA GLY A 130 -13.68 -8.90 21.65
C GLY A 130 -14.02 -7.78 20.67
N SER A 131 -13.13 -6.79 20.59
CA SER A 131 -13.27 -5.64 19.68
C SER A 131 -12.47 -5.82 18.40
N VAL A 132 -12.88 -5.10 17.34
CA VAL A 132 -12.23 -5.09 16.04
C VAL A 132 -11.65 -3.72 15.76
N ILE A 133 -10.39 -3.67 15.35
CA ILE A 133 -9.74 -2.48 14.80
C ILE A 133 -9.32 -2.81 13.37
N ALA A 134 -9.91 -2.12 12.40
CA ALA A 134 -9.61 -2.29 10.98
C ALA A 134 -9.07 -0.98 10.41
N ARG A 135 -7.87 -1.01 9.83
CA ARG A 135 -7.24 0.18 9.25
C ARG A 135 -6.73 -0.12 7.85
N HIS A 136 -7.05 0.72 6.86
CA HIS A 136 -6.56 0.58 5.49
C HIS A 136 -6.90 -0.80 4.94
N VAL A 137 -8.21 -1.06 4.80
CA VAL A 137 -8.73 -2.35 4.34
C VAL A 137 -9.49 -2.14 3.03
N GLY A 138 -9.09 -2.90 2.02
CA GLY A 138 -9.69 -2.97 0.69
C GLY A 138 -10.76 -4.04 0.53
N GLY A 139 -11.33 -4.15 -0.67
CA GLY A 139 -12.19 -5.27 -1.07
C GLY A 139 -13.54 -5.32 -0.36
N GLU A 140 -13.80 -6.44 0.32
CA GLU A 140 -15.03 -6.68 1.06
C GLU A 140 -14.72 -7.07 2.51
N ILE A 141 -15.43 -6.46 3.46
CA ILE A 141 -15.30 -6.74 4.89
C ILE A 141 -16.61 -7.35 5.38
N VAL A 142 -16.55 -8.61 5.81
CA VAL A 142 -17.67 -9.31 6.45
C VAL A 142 -17.26 -9.70 7.86
N PHE A 143 -17.91 -9.09 8.85
CA PHE A 143 -17.83 -9.47 10.25
C PHE A 143 -19.19 -9.99 10.71
N GLY A 144 -19.33 -11.31 10.83
CA GLY A 144 -20.60 -11.95 11.18
C GLY A 144 -21.14 -11.44 12.52
N GLN A 145 -20.36 -11.56 13.60
CA GLN A 145 -20.65 -11.01 14.92
C GLN A 145 -19.38 -10.47 15.59
N VAL A 146 -19.46 -9.28 16.19
CA VAL A 146 -18.41 -8.66 17.01
C VAL A 146 -18.97 -8.41 18.40
N GLY A 147 -18.45 -9.06 19.42
CA GLY A 147 -18.95 -8.93 20.79
C GLY A 147 -18.70 -7.55 21.42
N GLY A 148 -17.59 -6.91 21.07
CA GLY A 148 -17.19 -5.60 21.56
C GLY A 148 -17.53 -4.46 20.61
N ASN A 149 -16.53 -3.59 20.36
CA ASN A 149 -16.66 -2.41 19.51
C ASN A 149 -15.96 -2.62 18.14
N LEU A 150 -16.35 -1.83 17.15
CA LEU A 150 -15.68 -1.75 15.84
C LEU A 150 -15.09 -0.36 15.63
N ASP A 151 -13.78 -0.27 15.38
CA ASP A 151 -13.09 0.96 14.93
C ASP A 151 -12.47 0.70 13.54
N GLY A 152 -13.19 1.09 12.50
CA GLY A 152 -12.79 1.01 11.11
C GLY A 152 -12.35 2.36 10.58
N ARG A 153 -11.09 2.51 10.17
CA ARG A 153 -10.57 3.78 9.63
C ARG A 153 -9.89 3.61 8.28
N ASN A 154 -10.03 4.61 7.43
CA ASN A 154 -9.53 4.60 6.05
C ASN A 154 -9.95 3.31 5.34
N LEU A 155 -11.23 2.98 5.43
CA LEU A 155 -11.80 1.85 4.72
C LEU A 155 -11.98 2.24 3.26
N SER A 156 -11.68 1.29 2.37
CA SER A 156 -11.97 1.38 0.94
C SER A 156 -12.54 0.04 0.53
N ALA A 157 -13.66 -0.33 1.15
CA ALA A 157 -14.25 -1.66 1.04
C ALA A 157 -15.75 -1.60 1.33
N SER A 158 -16.50 -2.58 0.82
CA SER A 158 -17.85 -2.87 1.35
C SER A 158 -17.74 -3.32 2.81
N LEU A 159 -18.77 -3.06 3.60
CA LEU A 159 -18.82 -3.51 5.00
C LEU A 159 -20.16 -4.14 5.33
N GLN A 160 -20.12 -5.39 5.79
CA GLN A 160 -21.23 -6.03 6.48
C GLN A 160 -20.78 -6.39 7.89
N ALA A 161 -21.38 -5.79 8.92
CA ALA A 161 -21.00 -6.08 10.30
C ALA A 161 -22.18 -6.01 11.28
N THR A 162 -22.20 -6.94 12.25
CA THR A 162 -23.04 -6.86 13.45
C THR A 162 -22.16 -6.73 14.69
N VAL A 163 -22.35 -5.65 15.44
CA VAL A 163 -21.51 -5.23 16.55
C VAL A 163 -22.35 -5.12 17.82
N GLY A 164 -21.92 -5.73 18.92
CA GLY A 164 -22.62 -5.67 20.20
C GLY A 164 -22.53 -4.29 20.87
N GLY A 165 -21.39 -3.62 20.75
CA GLY A 165 -21.12 -2.30 21.32
C GLY A 165 -21.25 -1.16 20.31
N PHE A 166 -20.26 -0.26 20.33
CA PHE A 166 -20.19 0.93 19.48
C PHE A 166 -19.44 0.67 18.18
N ALA A 167 -19.83 1.36 17.12
CA ALA A 167 -19.12 1.30 15.84
C ALA A 167 -18.70 2.69 15.39
N ARG A 168 -17.40 2.88 15.15
CA ARG A 168 -16.81 4.04 14.48
C ARG A 168 -16.26 3.57 13.15
N VAL A 169 -16.75 4.14 12.05
CA VAL A 169 -16.35 3.73 10.69
C VAL A 169 -16.11 4.96 9.82
N GLU A 170 -15.08 4.90 8.97
CA GLU A 170 -14.61 6.03 8.18
C GLU A 170 -14.16 5.58 6.78
N TRP A 171 -14.72 6.21 5.74
CA TRP A 171 -14.34 6.03 4.34
C TRP A 171 -13.90 7.35 3.71
N ASN A 172 -12.69 7.36 3.15
CA ASN A 172 -12.20 8.47 2.33
C ASN A 172 -12.36 8.18 0.83
N VAL A 173 -12.14 6.93 0.44
CA VAL A 173 -12.33 6.42 -0.91
C VAL A 173 -13.21 5.18 -0.81
N PHE A 174 -14.18 5.03 -1.69
CA PHE A 174 -15.05 3.86 -1.72
C PHE A 174 -14.97 3.17 -3.09
N ASN A 175 -14.58 1.91 -3.08
CA ASN A 175 -14.57 1.02 -4.23
C ASN A 175 -15.47 -0.22 -3.98
N GLY A 176 -16.27 -0.16 -2.92
CA GLY A 176 -17.20 -1.21 -2.53
C GLY A 176 -18.53 -1.11 -3.26
N ARG A 177 -19.50 -1.88 -2.78
CA ARG A 177 -20.87 -1.91 -3.31
C ARG A 177 -21.87 -1.34 -2.33
N GLU A 178 -21.76 -1.73 -1.07
CA GLU A 178 -22.73 -1.37 -0.04
C GLU A 178 -22.11 -1.40 1.36
N VAL A 179 -22.79 -0.74 2.30
CA VAL A 179 -22.47 -0.77 3.72
C VAL A 179 -23.71 -1.13 4.52
N THR A 180 -23.67 -2.28 5.20
CA THR A 180 -24.66 -2.72 6.18
C THR A 180 -24.00 -2.85 7.54
N LEU A 181 -24.35 -1.96 8.47
CA LEU A 181 -23.77 -1.95 9.82
C LEU A 181 -24.88 -1.93 10.87
N LYS A 182 -24.88 -2.97 11.71
CA LYS A 182 -25.76 -3.06 12.88
C LYS A 182 -24.93 -2.95 14.15
N ALA A 183 -25.30 -2.05 15.04
CA ALA A 183 -24.63 -1.86 16.33
C ALA A 183 -25.66 -1.87 17.48
N GLY A 184 -25.38 -2.59 18.56
CA GLY A 184 -26.19 -2.52 19.78
C GLY A 184 -26.08 -1.16 20.48
N GLY A 185 -24.92 -0.51 20.38
CA GLY A 185 -24.66 0.84 20.87
C GLY A 185 -24.91 1.93 19.82
N ALA A 186 -24.07 2.98 19.87
CA ALA A 186 -24.10 4.09 18.92
C ALA A 186 -23.22 3.82 17.68
N ILE A 187 -23.57 4.45 16.56
CA ILE A 187 -22.79 4.45 15.31
C ILE A 187 -22.26 5.85 15.04
N HIS A 188 -20.97 5.96 14.78
CA HIS A 188 -20.32 7.15 14.23
C HIS A 188 -19.76 6.80 12.86
N CYS A 189 -20.42 7.25 11.80
CA CYS A 189 -20.04 7.00 10.42
C CYS A 189 -19.58 8.28 9.76
N GLU A 190 -18.44 8.23 9.09
CA GLU A 190 -17.84 9.36 8.42
C GLU A 190 -17.45 9.00 6.99
N VAL A 191 -17.88 9.81 6.03
CA VAL A 191 -17.68 9.57 4.60
C VAL A 191 -17.27 10.85 3.89
N SER A 192 -16.57 10.74 2.77
CA SER A 192 -16.41 11.84 1.83
C SER A 192 -17.72 12.07 1.04
N ASP A 193 -18.04 13.32 0.73
CA ASP A 193 -19.12 13.74 -0.15
C ASP A 193 -19.03 13.15 -1.57
N ALA A 194 -17.82 12.84 -2.05
CA ALA A 194 -17.58 12.17 -3.32
C ALA A 194 -18.29 10.79 -3.43
N LEU A 195 -18.59 10.14 -2.30
CA LEU A 195 -19.30 8.86 -2.29
C LEU A 195 -20.77 8.98 -2.67
N GLN A 196 -21.41 10.15 -2.44
CA GLN A 196 -22.83 10.35 -2.73
C GLN A 196 -23.75 9.19 -2.26
N PRO A 197 -23.75 8.83 -0.97
CA PRO A 197 -24.45 7.64 -0.49
C PRO A 197 -25.97 7.84 -0.38
N ARG A 198 -26.71 6.75 -0.59
CA ARG A 198 -28.12 6.63 -0.22
C ARG A 198 -28.22 6.08 1.19
N LEU A 199 -28.73 6.88 2.12
CA LEU A 199 -28.77 6.56 3.55
C LEU A 199 -30.11 5.97 3.97
N SER A 200 -30.05 4.90 4.74
CA SER A 200 -31.15 4.35 5.53
C SER A 200 -30.65 4.20 6.97
N LEU A 201 -31.10 5.10 7.83
CA LEU A 201 -30.64 5.23 9.20
C LEU A 201 -31.76 4.80 10.15
N VAL A 202 -31.48 3.88 11.06
CA VAL A 202 -32.43 3.39 12.07
C VAL A 202 -31.82 3.50 13.46
N SER A 203 -32.31 4.43 14.28
CA SER A 203 -31.85 4.65 15.66
C SER A 203 -32.92 4.21 16.68
N GLY A 204 -32.56 3.26 17.55
CA GLY A 204 -33.40 2.84 18.68
C GLY A 204 -33.60 3.95 19.72
N ALA A 205 -32.61 4.84 19.88
CA ALA A 205 -32.69 5.99 20.78
C ALA A 205 -33.44 7.20 20.20
N ARG A 206 -33.83 7.15 18.92
CA ARG A 206 -34.43 8.27 18.19
C ARG A 206 -33.53 9.51 18.21
N ASP A 207 -32.23 9.32 18.06
CA ASP A 207 -31.24 10.41 18.05
C ASP A 207 -30.31 10.21 16.85
N ILE A 208 -30.56 10.96 15.78
CA ILE A 208 -29.80 10.92 14.53
C ILE A 208 -29.25 12.31 14.26
N HIS A 209 -27.92 12.42 14.18
CA HIS A 209 -27.20 13.65 13.84
C HIS A 209 -26.60 13.47 12.45
N LEU A 210 -27.15 14.19 11.46
CA LEU A 210 -26.62 14.24 10.12
C LEU A 210 -25.85 15.55 9.94
N ILE A 211 -24.56 15.45 9.67
CA ILE A 211 -23.68 16.61 9.44
C ILE A 211 -23.24 16.59 7.98
N GLN A 212 -23.58 17.63 7.23
CA GLN A 212 -23.23 17.73 5.81
C GLN A 212 -22.79 19.17 5.51
N ALA A 213 -21.61 19.33 4.91
CA ALA A 213 -21.06 20.64 4.54
C ALA A 213 -21.10 21.68 5.69
N GLY A 214 -20.87 21.23 6.93
CA GLY A 214 -20.91 22.07 8.14
C GLY A 214 -22.31 22.30 8.74
N GLU A 215 -23.39 22.01 8.01
CA GLU A 215 -24.75 22.04 8.55
C GLU A 215 -25.02 20.82 9.41
N LYS A 216 -25.60 21.04 10.59
CA LYS A 216 -25.98 19.96 11.53
C LYS A 216 -27.49 19.84 11.56
N LYS A 217 -28.01 18.71 11.10
CA LYS A 217 -29.43 18.33 11.21
C LYS A 217 -29.57 17.32 12.34
N HIS A 218 -30.39 17.67 13.32
CA HIS A 218 -30.74 16.80 14.43
C HIS A 218 -32.16 16.27 14.19
N LEU A 219 -32.29 14.94 14.11
CA LEU A 219 -33.53 14.24 13.82
C LEU A 219 -33.88 13.35 15.00
N THR A 220 -35.13 13.47 15.46
CA THR A 220 -35.66 12.75 16.62
C THR A 220 -36.59 11.60 16.24
N GLU A 221 -36.48 11.11 15.01
CA GLU A 221 -37.26 10.00 14.48
C GLU A 221 -36.50 8.67 14.58
N THR A 222 -37.24 7.56 14.53
CA THR A 222 -36.64 6.21 14.60
C THR A 222 -35.95 5.82 13.30
N THR A 223 -36.54 6.18 12.16
CA THR A 223 -36.03 5.82 10.83
C THR A 223 -35.96 7.08 9.99
N HIS A 224 -34.80 7.33 9.38
CA HIS A 224 -34.58 8.42 8.45
C HIS A 224 -33.98 7.88 7.15
N GLN A 225 -34.56 8.25 6.01
CA GLN A 225 -34.02 7.94 4.70
C GLN A 225 -33.74 9.23 3.95
N THR A 226 -32.53 9.34 3.41
CA THR A 226 -32.13 10.48 2.60
C THR A 226 -31.12 10.04 1.55
N THR A 227 -30.92 10.86 0.54
CA THR A 227 -29.94 10.62 -0.51
C THR A 227 -29.01 11.83 -0.58
N ILE A 228 -27.71 11.57 -0.56
CA ILE A 228 -26.69 12.59 -0.76
C ILE A 228 -26.21 12.46 -2.21
N GLY A 229 -26.26 13.56 -2.97
CA GLY A 229 -25.94 13.53 -4.40
C GLY A 229 -26.90 12.62 -5.18
N GLU A 230 -26.34 11.77 -6.03
CA GLU A 230 -27.10 10.80 -6.86
C GLU A 230 -27.49 9.51 -6.13
N GLY A 231 -26.92 9.22 -4.96
CA GLY A 231 -27.26 8.01 -4.20
C GLY A 231 -26.66 6.73 -4.77
N LEU A 232 -25.39 6.76 -5.15
CA LEU A 232 -24.71 5.67 -5.86
C LEU A 232 -24.53 4.41 -5.01
N TYR A 233 -24.29 4.58 -3.71
CA TYR A 233 -24.00 3.47 -2.80
C TYR A 233 -24.98 3.42 -1.64
N PRO A 234 -25.66 2.28 -1.40
CA PRO A 234 -26.55 2.12 -0.25
C PRO A 234 -25.76 1.98 1.06
N PHE A 235 -26.20 2.73 2.07
CA PHE A 235 -25.69 2.72 3.44
C PHE A 235 -26.85 2.46 4.40
N ASP A 236 -26.94 1.22 4.87
CA ASP A 236 -27.91 0.75 5.84
C ASP A 236 -27.26 0.69 7.23
N LEU A 237 -27.59 1.67 8.08
CA LEU A 237 -27.01 1.81 9.42
C LEU A 237 -28.11 1.66 10.48
N GLN A 238 -27.97 0.67 11.34
CA GLN A 238 -28.90 0.41 12.44
C GLN A 238 -28.18 0.45 13.78
N ALA A 239 -28.56 1.37 14.65
CA ALA A 239 -27.99 1.52 15.98
C ALA A 239 -29.08 1.33 17.05
N GLY A 240 -28.79 0.62 18.13
CA GLY A 240 -29.63 0.66 19.33
C GLY A 240 -29.58 2.04 20.01
N GLY A 241 -28.44 2.72 19.91
CA GLY A 241 -28.21 4.07 20.41
C GLY A 241 -28.31 5.16 19.36
N LYS A 242 -27.53 6.23 19.56
CA LYS A 242 -27.41 7.38 18.67
C LYS A 242 -26.73 7.02 17.35
N ILE A 243 -27.13 7.66 16.25
CA ILE A 243 -26.38 7.65 14.99
C ILE A 243 -25.82 9.06 14.75
N VAL A 244 -24.52 9.15 14.49
CA VAL A 244 -23.87 10.35 13.96
C VAL A 244 -23.33 10.00 12.59
N PHE A 245 -23.83 10.67 11.56
CA PHE A 245 -23.38 10.51 10.19
C PHE A 245 -22.78 11.82 9.70
N ILE A 246 -21.52 11.79 9.28
CA ILE A 246 -20.77 12.97 8.86
C ILE A 246 -20.36 12.80 7.40
N VAL A 247 -20.77 13.75 6.57
CA VAL A 247 -20.30 13.92 5.21
C VAL A 247 -19.25 15.02 5.22
N ARG A 248 -17.98 14.63 5.08
CA ARG A 248 -16.87 15.55 4.90
C ARG A 248 -16.81 15.99 3.45
N GLN A 249 -16.48 17.26 3.23
CA GLN A 249 -16.03 17.67 1.92
C GLN A 249 -14.72 16.95 1.62
N ALA A 250 -14.62 16.36 0.42
CA ALA A 250 -13.33 15.98 -0.10
C ALA A 250 -12.46 17.22 -0.08
N ILE A 251 -11.45 17.24 0.79
CA ILE A 251 -10.37 18.18 0.65
C ILE A 251 -9.68 17.70 -0.62
N LEU A 252 -10.02 18.33 -1.75
CA LEU A 252 -9.06 18.45 -2.82
C LEU A 252 -7.92 19.22 -2.14
N GLU A 253 -6.91 18.49 -1.67
CA GLU A 253 -5.60 19.09 -1.57
C GLU A 253 -5.34 19.62 -2.98
N GLU A 254 -5.57 20.93 -3.18
CA GLU A 254 -4.83 21.64 -4.20
C GLU A 254 -3.39 21.19 -4.02
N GLU A 255 -2.74 20.75 -5.10
CA GLU A 255 -1.39 20.16 -5.14
C GLU A 255 -0.31 21.14 -4.64
N GLU A 256 -0.44 21.71 -3.45
CA GLU A 256 0.50 22.65 -2.83
C GLU A 256 1.33 21.98 -1.72
N ASP A 257 0.90 20.82 -1.16
CA ASP A 257 1.56 20.21 0.01
C ASP A 257 2.41 18.95 -0.27
N LEU A 258 2.37 18.37 -1.47
CA LEU A 258 3.28 17.27 -1.82
C LEU A 258 4.74 17.73 -1.91
N ASP A 259 4.97 18.96 -2.39
CA ASP A 259 6.32 19.56 -2.41
C ASP A 259 6.78 19.98 -1.00
N ALA A 260 5.87 20.37 -0.12
CA ALA A 260 6.19 20.78 1.26
C ALA A 260 6.63 19.59 2.12
N ILE A 261 5.91 18.45 2.05
CA ILE A 261 6.23 17.24 2.81
C ILE A 261 7.53 16.59 2.31
N PHE A 262 7.73 16.54 0.98
CA PHE A 262 8.99 16.05 0.41
C PHE A 262 10.17 16.98 0.74
N ASN A 263 9.98 18.30 0.72
CA ASN A 263 11.04 19.23 1.11
C ASN A 263 11.38 19.16 2.58
N GLU A 264 10.41 18.92 3.48
CA GLU A 264 10.71 18.85 4.92
C GLU A 264 11.49 17.57 5.29
N GLU A 265 11.16 16.41 4.70
CA GLU A 265 11.95 15.19 4.88
C GLU A 265 13.33 15.29 4.21
N VAL A 266 13.44 15.87 3.02
CA VAL A 266 14.73 16.07 2.32
C VAL A 266 15.60 17.11 3.04
N ASN A 267 15.01 18.17 3.60
CA ASN A 267 15.73 19.16 4.41
C ASN A 267 16.20 18.57 5.74
N GLN A 268 15.41 17.72 6.39
CA GLN A 268 15.85 17.01 7.61
C GLN A 268 16.96 15.98 7.34
N ILE A 269 16.92 15.30 6.20
CA ILE A 269 17.99 14.38 5.77
C ILE A 269 19.26 15.17 5.43
N SER A 270 19.14 16.28 4.71
CA SER A 270 20.29 17.11 4.32
C SER A 270 20.91 17.86 5.50
N GLU A 271 20.15 18.30 6.50
CA GLU A 271 20.65 18.83 7.78
C GLU A 271 21.42 17.77 8.58
N ARG A 272 20.90 16.54 8.68
CA ARG A 272 21.59 15.42 9.37
C ARG A 272 22.85 14.99 8.63
N VAL A 273 22.79 14.91 7.30
CA VAL A 273 23.94 14.55 6.46
C VAL A 273 24.99 15.67 6.49
N ARG A 274 24.59 16.95 6.45
CA ARG A 274 25.52 18.09 6.62
C ARG A 274 26.20 18.07 7.98
N ARG A 275 25.45 17.90 9.08
CA ARG A 275 26.05 17.79 10.42
C ARG A 275 27.03 16.62 10.52
N GLN A 276 26.67 15.44 10.00
CA GLN A 276 27.59 14.29 9.96
C GLN A 276 28.83 14.52 9.09
N PHE A 277 28.68 15.18 7.94
CA PHE A 277 29.81 15.53 7.06
C PHE A 277 30.71 16.60 7.69
N GLN A 278 30.14 17.61 8.36
CA GLN A 278 30.90 18.65 9.04
C GLN A 278 31.75 18.04 10.17
N THR A 279 31.14 17.22 11.04
CA THR A 279 31.89 16.55 12.13
C THR A 279 32.99 15.63 11.60
N GLN A 280 32.79 14.99 10.44
CA GLN A 280 33.82 14.16 9.81
C GLN A 280 34.94 15.00 9.17
N LEU A 281 34.63 16.15 8.58
CA LEU A 281 35.62 17.05 7.99
C LEU A 281 36.46 17.75 9.07
N ASP A 282 35.85 18.18 10.17
CA ASP A 282 36.56 18.82 11.29
C ASP A 282 37.50 17.82 11.98
N ALA A 283 37.06 16.56 12.18
CA ALA A 283 37.90 15.49 12.71
C ALA A 283 39.04 15.11 11.75
N PHE A 284 38.80 15.18 10.44
CA PHE A 284 39.82 14.94 9.43
C PHE A 284 40.85 16.07 9.35
N GLN A 285 40.41 17.33 9.48
CA GLN A 285 41.30 18.49 9.55
C GLN A 285 42.16 18.46 10.81
N GLU A 286 41.58 18.16 11.98
CA GLU A 286 42.38 17.97 13.21
C GLU A 286 43.42 16.85 13.05
N GLN A 287 43.10 15.77 12.35
CA GLN A 287 44.03 14.68 12.11
C GLN A 287 45.16 15.09 11.15
N MET A 288 44.85 15.91 10.15
CA MET A 288 45.83 16.46 9.20
C MET A 288 46.73 17.52 9.86
N ASP A 289 46.20 18.36 10.75
CA ASP A 289 46.97 19.36 11.48
C ASP A 289 47.95 18.69 12.46
N ARG A 290 47.51 17.63 13.17
CA ARG A 290 48.43 16.81 14.00
C ARG A 290 49.50 16.11 13.18
N PHE A 291 49.18 15.69 11.96
CA PHE A 291 50.15 15.09 11.03
C PHE A 291 51.16 16.12 10.51
N ALA A 292 50.70 17.34 10.22
CA ALA A 292 51.54 18.47 9.83
C ALA A 292 52.45 18.92 10.99
N GLU A 293 51.96 18.95 12.23
CA GLU A 293 52.77 19.21 13.42
C GLU A 293 53.81 18.11 13.69
N GLN A 294 53.47 16.83 13.46
CA GLN A 294 54.43 15.72 13.54
C GLN A 294 55.52 15.83 12.47
N MET A 295 55.18 16.20 11.24
CA MET A 295 56.15 16.44 10.17
C MET A 295 56.99 17.71 10.40
N GLY A 296 56.39 18.76 10.98
CA GLY A 296 57.10 19.98 11.38
C GLY A 296 58.11 19.73 12.51
N ARG A 297 57.79 18.83 13.46
CA ARG A 297 58.71 18.40 14.53
C ARG A 297 59.85 17.50 14.05
N LEU A 298 59.71 16.85 12.89
CA LEU A 298 60.74 16.02 12.27
C LEU A 298 61.60 16.77 11.23
N GLY A 299 61.27 18.03 10.93
CA GLY A 299 61.86 18.82 9.83
C GLY A 299 62.81 19.95 10.22
N ALA A 300 63.63 19.78 11.27
CA ALA A 300 64.65 20.77 11.64
C ALA A 300 65.97 20.13 12.10
N ALA A 301 66.71 19.50 11.18
CA ALA A 301 68.17 19.34 11.29
C ALA A 301 68.80 19.01 9.92
N ALA A 302 69.59 19.98 9.44
CA ALA A 302 70.81 19.93 8.62
C ALA A 302 71.00 18.88 7.49
N ALA A 303 71.46 19.42 6.36
CA ALA A 303 71.86 18.79 5.11
C ALA A 303 73.07 17.83 5.19
N VAL A 304 73.16 16.91 4.19
CA VAL A 304 74.30 16.56 3.29
C VAL A 304 74.01 15.17 2.64
N PRO A 305 74.45 14.90 1.39
CA PRO A 305 73.73 14.04 0.45
C PRO A 305 74.21 12.58 0.47
N VAL A 306 73.27 11.64 0.29
CA VAL A 306 73.56 10.25 -0.09
C VAL A 306 72.65 9.89 -1.25
N GLU A 307 73.28 9.49 -2.35
CA GLU A 307 72.71 9.08 -3.63
C GLU A 307 71.76 7.88 -3.46
N PRO A 308 70.49 7.96 -3.92
CA PRO A 308 69.61 6.79 -3.96
C PRO A 308 69.85 5.96 -5.23
N PRO A 309 69.71 4.63 -5.14
CA PRO A 309 69.99 3.68 -6.21
C PRO A 309 68.88 3.61 -7.28
N GLU A 310 69.22 2.99 -8.41
CA GLU A 310 68.39 2.78 -9.59
C GLU A 310 67.02 2.14 -9.29
N PRO A 311 65.94 2.57 -10.00
CA PRO A 311 64.63 1.97 -9.85
C PRO A 311 64.57 0.56 -10.48
N PRO A 312 63.89 -0.42 -9.86
CA PRO A 312 63.55 -1.66 -10.53
C PRO A 312 62.57 -1.41 -11.70
N PRO A 313 62.69 -2.14 -12.82
CA PRO A 313 61.94 -1.90 -14.03
C PRO A 313 60.56 -2.52 -13.88
N PHE A 314 59.53 -1.72 -13.59
CA PHE A 314 58.13 -1.86 -14.02
C PHE A 314 57.21 -0.91 -13.22
N ALA A 315 57.60 0.36 -13.13
CA ALA A 315 56.67 1.45 -12.85
C ALA A 315 56.08 1.93 -14.19
N ALA A 316 54.93 1.38 -14.56
CA ALA A 316 54.01 2.02 -15.50
C ALA A 316 52.60 1.48 -15.23
N ARG A 317 51.88 2.06 -14.27
CA ARG A 317 50.42 2.01 -14.24
C ARG A 317 49.88 3.05 -13.26
N ASP A 318 49.51 4.18 -13.83
CA ASP A 318 48.82 5.30 -13.18
C ASP A 318 47.63 4.84 -12.31
N PRO A 319 47.65 5.05 -10.99
CA PRO A 319 46.50 4.77 -10.12
C PRO A 319 45.36 5.80 -10.27
N GLY A 320 45.64 7.01 -10.81
CA GLY A 320 44.62 8.04 -11.08
C GLY A 320 43.66 7.67 -12.21
N ALA A 321 44.16 6.97 -13.24
CA ALA A 321 43.36 6.55 -14.39
C ALA A 321 42.26 5.54 -14.00
N ARG A 322 42.50 4.66 -13.01
CA ARG A 322 41.51 3.66 -12.57
C ARG A 322 40.36 4.25 -11.76
N LEU A 323 40.59 5.35 -11.04
CA LEU A 323 39.55 6.02 -10.26
C LEU A 323 38.64 6.83 -11.18
N GLN A 324 39.21 7.56 -12.14
CA GLN A 324 38.45 8.25 -13.19
C GLN A 324 37.69 7.28 -14.09
N GLU A 325 38.29 6.15 -14.49
CA GLU A 325 37.63 5.11 -15.29
C GLU A 325 36.45 4.47 -14.52
N LYS A 326 36.58 4.27 -13.19
CA LYS A 326 35.49 3.75 -12.35
C LYS A 326 34.37 4.77 -12.14
N MET A 327 34.71 6.05 -11.96
CA MET A 327 33.70 7.12 -11.86
C MET A 327 32.97 7.32 -13.18
N ARG A 328 33.67 7.28 -14.31
CA ARG A 328 33.06 7.33 -15.65
C ARG A 328 32.12 6.15 -15.89
N ARG A 329 32.54 4.92 -15.56
CA ARG A 329 31.67 3.73 -15.67
C ARG A 329 30.49 3.75 -14.70
N ALA A 330 30.62 4.42 -13.55
CA ALA A 330 29.51 4.60 -12.61
C ALA A 330 28.51 5.65 -13.13
N GLN A 331 29.02 6.75 -13.71
CA GLN A 331 28.19 7.76 -14.37
C GLN A 331 27.49 7.20 -15.61
N GLU A 332 28.19 6.49 -16.49
CA GLU A 332 27.58 5.84 -17.67
C GLU A 332 26.51 4.82 -17.27
N ARG A 333 26.69 4.07 -16.17
CA ARG A 333 25.66 3.15 -15.66
C ARG A 333 24.47 3.89 -15.04
N MET A 334 24.71 5.06 -14.47
CA MET A 334 23.65 5.89 -13.90
C MET A 334 22.84 6.58 -14.99
N GLU A 335 23.50 7.11 -16.02
CA GLU A 335 22.87 7.63 -17.23
C GLU A 335 22.15 6.55 -18.01
N GLN A 336 22.70 5.34 -18.13
CA GLN A 336 22.01 4.21 -18.74
C GLN A 336 20.73 3.86 -17.96
N LYS A 337 20.78 3.85 -16.61
CA LYS A 337 19.59 3.60 -15.78
C LYS A 337 18.57 4.74 -15.84
N LEU A 338 19.02 5.99 -15.94
CA LEU A 338 18.15 7.16 -16.11
C LEU A 338 17.52 7.17 -17.50
N ALA A 339 18.26 6.83 -18.55
CA ALA A 339 17.74 6.67 -19.91
C ALA A 339 16.80 5.46 -20.03
N GLU A 340 17.02 4.37 -19.29
CA GLU A 340 16.10 3.23 -19.21
C GLU A 340 14.83 3.58 -18.42
N ALA A 341 14.94 4.38 -17.36
CA ALA A 341 13.82 4.90 -16.60
C ALA A 341 13.01 5.92 -17.41
N GLN A 342 13.67 6.79 -18.18
CA GLN A 342 13.03 7.72 -19.11
C GLN A 342 12.40 7.00 -20.31
N ARG A 343 13.03 5.95 -20.86
CA ARG A 343 12.39 5.10 -21.88
C ARG A 343 11.21 4.31 -21.33
N ARG A 344 11.25 3.89 -20.05
CA ARG A 344 10.10 3.27 -19.37
C ARG A 344 8.99 4.28 -19.07
N SER A 345 9.32 5.53 -18.75
CA SER A 345 8.31 6.58 -18.58
C SER A 345 7.73 7.02 -19.92
N GLU A 346 8.52 7.09 -21.00
CA GLU A 346 8.04 7.34 -22.36
C GLU A 346 7.24 6.16 -22.93
N GLN A 347 7.59 4.91 -22.60
CA GLN A 347 6.78 3.72 -22.94
C GLN A 347 5.51 3.64 -22.10
N ARG A 348 5.51 4.06 -20.83
CA ARG A 348 4.29 4.20 -20.02
C ARG A 348 3.43 5.37 -20.49
N ALA A 349 4.02 6.47 -20.93
CA ALA A 349 3.32 7.60 -21.55
C ALA A 349 2.74 7.24 -22.92
N LYS A 350 3.43 6.37 -23.69
CA LYS A 350 2.91 5.80 -24.95
C LYS A 350 1.88 4.69 -24.72
N LEU A 351 1.98 3.89 -23.64
CA LEU A 351 0.95 2.92 -23.24
C LEU A 351 -0.30 3.64 -22.74
N SER A 352 -0.18 4.76 -22.01
CA SER A 352 -1.33 5.62 -21.68
C SER A 352 -1.89 6.39 -22.88
N PHE A 353 -1.10 6.55 -23.96
CA PHE A 353 -1.56 7.12 -25.23
C PHE A 353 -2.27 6.07 -26.11
N ILE A 354 -1.83 4.80 -26.06
CA ILE A 354 -2.47 3.66 -26.76
C ILE A 354 -3.72 3.17 -26.00
N GLU A 355 -3.79 3.31 -24.67
CA GLU A 355 -5.01 3.06 -23.89
C GLU A 355 -6.07 4.17 -24.07
N LYS A 356 -5.70 5.33 -24.62
CA LYS A 356 -6.62 6.40 -25.06
C LYS A 356 -6.94 6.40 -26.56
N PHE A 357 -6.33 5.53 -27.38
CA PHE A 357 -6.66 5.34 -28.80
C PHE A 357 -6.65 3.85 -29.14
N GLY A 358 -7.77 3.19 -28.90
CA GLY A 358 -7.93 1.75 -29.06
C GLY A 358 -8.05 1.28 -30.52
N PHE A 359 -7.21 0.32 -30.90
CA PHE A 359 -7.40 -0.65 -31.99
C PHE A 359 -6.69 -1.95 -31.56
N GLY A 360 -7.24 -3.15 -31.44
CA GLY A 360 -8.59 -3.70 -31.59
C GLY A 360 -8.45 -5.23 -31.49
N ARG A 361 -9.39 -5.93 -30.86
CA ARG A 361 -9.69 -7.35 -31.16
C ARG A 361 -11.13 -7.72 -30.79
N LYS A 362 -11.96 -7.71 -31.84
CA LYS A 362 -13.20 -8.45 -32.11
C LYS A 362 -14.14 -8.78 -30.95
N ARG A 363 -15.27 -8.05 -30.90
CA ARG A 363 -16.61 -8.60 -30.69
C ARG A 363 -17.59 -7.93 -31.66
N GLU A 364 -18.34 -8.75 -32.39
CA GLU A 364 -19.56 -8.41 -33.14
C GLU A 364 -20.76 -9.07 -32.42
N PRO A 365 -22.03 -8.68 -32.71
CA PRO A 365 -22.54 -7.35 -33.06
C PRO A 365 -23.78 -6.97 -32.20
N THR A 366 -24.43 -5.83 -32.55
CA THR A 366 -25.73 -5.25 -32.08
C THR A 366 -25.64 -4.23 -30.93
N ASP A 367 -26.23 -3.04 -30.97
CA ASP A 367 -26.83 -2.22 -32.03
C ASP A 367 -26.93 -0.75 -31.52
N GLU A 368 -26.82 0.20 -32.45
CA GLU A 368 -27.28 1.61 -32.43
C GLU A 368 -27.09 2.54 -31.20
N LYS A 369 -26.15 3.51 -31.32
CA LYS A 369 -26.36 4.98 -31.26
C LYS A 369 -25.06 5.73 -30.94
N THR A 370 -24.41 6.35 -31.95
CA THR A 370 -23.52 7.54 -31.82
C THR A 370 -22.95 7.93 -33.19
N GLY A 371 -23.75 8.58 -34.04
CA GLY A 371 -23.28 9.12 -35.33
C GLY A 371 -23.00 10.62 -35.32
N SER A 372 -23.64 11.39 -34.43
CA SER A 372 -23.63 12.86 -34.48
C SER A 372 -22.49 13.52 -33.70
N GLU A 373 -22.00 12.90 -32.62
CA GLU A 373 -20.92 13.49 -31.79
C GLU A 373 -19.55 13.39 -32.47
N ALA A 374 -19.25 12.27 -33.13
CA ALA A 374 -17.99 12.09 -33.85
C ALA A 374 -17.82 13.11 -34.99
N ILE A 375 -18.89 13.41 -35.74
CA ILE A 375 -18.88 14.38 -36.84
C ILE A 375 -18.62 15.80 -36.31
N TYR A 376 -19.15 16.13 -35.12
CA TYR A 376 -18.93 17.43 -34.49
C TYR A 376 -17.48 17.61 -34.01
N GLU A 377 -16.88 16.56 -33.44
CA GLU A 377 -15.48 16.58 -33.00
C GLU A 377 -14.49 16.70 -34.18
N GLU A 378 -14.75 16.01 -35.29
CA GLU A 378 -13.93 16.07 -36.49
C GLU A 378 -13.97 17.46 -37.15
N ARG A 379 -15.14 18.11 -37.17
CA ARG A 379 -15.30 19.50 -37.64
C ARG A 379 -14.51 20.49 -36.80
N LEU A 380 -14.57 20.35 -35.47
CA LEU A 380 -13.81 21.19 -34.53
C LEU A 380 -12.30 21.03 -34.71
N PHE A 381 -11.83 19.81 -34.98
CA PHE A 381 -10.42 19.54 -35.22
C PHE A 381 -9.89 20.23 -36.49
N ILE A 382 -10.66 20.20 -37.59
CA ILE A 382 -10.28 20.87 -38.84
C ILE A 382 -10.21 22.39 -38.66
N LEU A 383 -11.17 22.99 -37.96
CA LEU A 383 -11.15 24.43 -37.67
C LEU A 383 -9.94 24.83 -36.82
N LYS A 384 -9.56 24.00 -35.85
CA LYS A 384 -8.36 24.22 -35.02
C LYS A 384 -7.07 24.08 -35.83
N MET A 385 -7.03 23.22 -36.84
CA MET A 385 -5.87 23.12 -37.75
C MET A 385 -5.72 24.34 -38.67
N LEU A 386 -6.85 24.93 -39.11
CA LEU A 386 -6.84 26.17 -39.90
C LEU A 386 -6.36 27.36 -39.06
N GLU A 387 -6.84 27.48 -37.81
CA GLU A 387 -6.40 28.51 -36.85
C GLU A 387 -4.87 28.43 -36.61
N GLN A 388 -4.35 27.21 -36.46
CA GLN A 388 -2.92 26.95 -36.29
C GLN A 388 -2.11 27.08 -37.59
N LYS A 389 -2.74 27.48 -38.71
CA LYS A 389 -2.14 27.60 -40.06
C LYS A 389 -1.45 26.33 -40.55
N LYS A 390 -1.87 25.15 -40.05
CA LYS A 390 -1.32 23.85 -40.45
C LYS A 390 -1.90 23.35 -41.77
N ILE A 391 -3.04 23.89 -42.17
CA ILE A 391 -3.71 23.64 -43.45
C ILE A 391 -4.12 24.98 -44.06
N SER A 392 -4.22 25.02 -45.39
CA SER A 392 -4.77 26.17 -46.11
C SER A 392 -6.30 26.20 -46.06
N VAL A 393 -6.89 27.37 -46.35
CA VAL A 393 -8.35 27.54 -46.38
C VAL A 393 -9.00 26.58 -47.39
N ALA A 394 -8.41 26.42 -48.57
CA ALA A 394 -8.92 25.53 -49.61
C ALA A 394 -8.87 24.04 -49.20
N GLU A 395 -7.90 23.64 -48.38
CA GLU A 395 -7.81 22.27 -47.85
C GLU A 395 -8.81 22.03 -46.72
N ALA A 396 -9.04 23.03 -45.86
CA ALA A 396 -10.05 22.95 -44.81
C ALA A 396 -11.47 22.80 -45.40
N GLU A 397 -11.80 23.57 -46.45
CA GLU A 397 -13.10 23.46 -47.14
C GLU A 397 -13.31 22.07 -47.75
N LYS A 398 -12.29 21.49 -48.37
CA LYS A 398 -12.37 20.15 -48.97
C LYS A 398 -12.57 19.05 -47.92
N LEU A 399 -11.94 19.17 -46.75
CA LEU A 399 -12.09 18.22 -45.65
C LEU A 399 -13.44 18.34 -44.96
N LEU A 400 -13.98 19.56 -44.83
CA LEU A 400 -15.32 19.78 -44.28
C LEU A 400 -16.41 19.26 -45.23
N ALA A 401 -16.28 19.48 -46.54
CA ALA A 401 -17.23 18.96 -47.54
C ALA A 401 -17.27 17.42 -47.55
N ALA A 402 -16.11 16.77 -47.41
CA ALA A 402 -16.02 15.31 -47.32
C ALA A 402 -16.69 14.73 -46.07
N LEU A 403 -16.78 15.49 -44.98
CA LEU A 403 -17.46 15.09 -43.74
C LEU A 403 -18.98 15.31 -43.79
N GLU A 404 -19.44 16.31 -44.55
CA GLU A 404 -20.88 16.60 -44.72
C GLU A 404 -21.53 15.73 -45.82
N GLY A 405 -20.75 14.93 -46.55
CA GLY A 405 -21.24 13.92 -47.49
C GLY A 405 -21.41 14.39 -48.93
N ASP A 406 -20.90 15.56 -49.29
CA ASP A 406 -20.92 16.07 -50.67
C ASP A 406 -19.60 15.71 -51.37
N ALA A 407 -19.65 14.62 -52.13
CA ALA A 407 -18.64 14.25 -53.14
C ALA A 407 -19.28 14.19 -54.54
#